data_AF-A0A543PYB1-F1
#
_entry.id   AF-A0A543PYB1-F1
#
_cell.length_a   1.000
_cell.length_b   1.000
_cell.length_c   1.000
_cell.angle_alpha   90.00
_cell.angle_beta   90.00
_cell.angle_gamma   90.00
#
_symmetry.space_group_name_H-M   'P 1'
#
loop_
_entity.id
_entity.type
_entity.pdbx_description
1 polymer ?
#
loop_
_entity_poly.entity_id
_entity_poly.type
_entity_poly.pdbx_seq_one_letter_code
_entity_poly.pdbx_strand_id
1 'polypeptide(L)'
;MTSTLRASLRSRLTLAMRQRDREAAAVLRSAIAAIENAEAVPSPDAEGARGPSATSSARVAGAAVGVGATEAQRRFLDAAAERAIVVAEVALLHEAQQAYAAAGDAPRAQSAAGGVTLLHAVLCESAQSSP
;
A
#
# COMPACT_ATOMS: atom_id res chain seq x y z
N MET A 1 -17.62 7.62 4.83
CA MET A 1 -17.95 6.28 5.37
C MET A 1 -16.73 5.40 5.18
N THR A 2 -16.33 4.65 6.19
CA THR A 2 -15.17 3.73 6.10
C THR A 2 -15.61 2.46 5.38
N SER A 3 -14.88 2.06 4.34
CA SER A 3 -15.14 0.79 3.63
C SER A 3 -14.86 -0.42 4.51
N THR A 4 -15.41 -1.58 4.15
CA THR A 4 -15.13 -2.86 4.82
C THR A 4 -13.64 -3.21 4.75
N LEU A 5 -12.98 -2.97 3.61
CA LEU A 5 -11.55 -3.19 3.43
C LEU A 5 -10.71 -2.32 4.37
N ARG A 6 -11.03 -1.03 4.48
CA ARG A 6 -10.31 -0.12 5.39
C ARG A 6 -10.55 -0.49 6.86
N ALA A 7 -11.74 -0.94 7.20
CA ALA A 7 -12.05 -1.46 8.54
C ALA A 7 -11.21 -2.70 8.88
N SER A 8 -11.11 -3.69 7.97
CA SER A 8 -10.28 -4.89 8.18
C SER A 8 -8.79 -4.56 8.28
N LEU A 9 -8.25 -3.67 7.44
CA LEU A 9 -6.86 -3.21 7.53
C LEU A 9 -6.56 -2.58 8.90
N ARG A 10 -7.43 -1.66 9.37
CA ARG A 10 -7.27 -0.98 10.66
C ARG A 10 -7.45 -1.93 11.85
N SER A 11 -8.39 -2.87 11.76
CA SER A 11 -8.59 -3.93 12.76
C SER A 11 -7.34 -4.79 12.93
N ARG A 12 -6.79 -5.30 11.81
CA ARG A 12 -5.57 -6.12 11.85
C ARG A 12 -4.34 -5.33 12.26
N LEU A 13 -4.25 -4.04 11.93
CA LEU A 13 -3.16 -3.19 12.40
C LEU A 13 -3.19 -3.09 13.93
N THR A 14 -4.38 -2.89 14.50
CA THR A 14 -4.57 -2.86 15.94
C THR A 14 -4.14 -4.19 16.58
N LEU A 15 -4.53 -5.32 15.98
CA LEU A 15 -4.14 -6.65 16.44
C LEU A 15 -2.62 -6.86 16.39
N ALA A 16 -1.97 -6.53 15.27
CA ALA A 16 -0.51 -6.64 15.11
C ALA A 16 0.24 -5.78 16.13
N MET A 17 -0.21 -4.55 16.37
CA MET A 17 0.37 -3.67 17.39
C MET A 17 0.25 -4.27 18.80
N ARG A 18 -0.89 -4.90 19.15
CA ARG A 18 -1.08 -5.57 20.45
C ARG A 18 -0.15 -6.78 20.62
N GLN A 19 0.10 -7.52 19.53
CA GLN A 19 1.00 -8.66 19.51
C GLN A 19 2.48 -8.26 19.39
N ARG A 20 2.78 -6.96 19.25
CA ARG A 20 4.11 -6.41 19.00
C ARG A 20 4.75 -6.94 17.71
N ASP A 21 3.93 -7.36 16.77
CA ASP A 21 4.37 -7.77 15.44
C ASP A 21 4.66 -6.51 14.60
N ARG A 22 5.94 -6.10 14.63
CA ARG A 22 6.39 -4.88 13.96
C ARG A 22 6.37 -5.01 12.44
N GLU A 23 6.61 -6.21 11.91
CA GLU A 23 6.63 -6.45 10.47
C GLU A 23 5.21 -6.39 9.90
N ALA A 24 4.27 -7.10 10.51
CA ALA A 24 2.86 -7.02 10.11
C ALA A 24 2.32 -5.60 10.24
N ALA A 25 2.67 -4.90 11.32
CA ALA A 25 2.25 -3.51 11.50
C ALA A 25 2.86 -2.56 10.46
N ALA A 26 4.08 -2.82 9.95
CA ALA A 26 4.68 -2.03 8.88
C ALA A 26 3.94 -2.24 7.56
N VAL A 27 3.69 -3.50 7.18
CA VAL A 27 2.94 -3.86 5.95
C VAL A 27 1.54 -3.25 5.95
N LEU A 28 0.81 -3.38 7.07
CA LEU A 28 -0.55 -2.85 7.18
C LEU A 28 -0.58 -1.31 7.12
N ARG A 29 0.42 -0.62 7.71
CA ARG A 29 0.53 0.84 7.60
C ARG A 29 0.86 1.27 6.18
N SER A 30 1.73 0.53 5.47
CA SER A 30 2.03 0.80 4.06
C SER A 30 0.75 0.74 3.21
N ALA A 31 -0.02 -0.34 3.34
CA ALA A 31 -1.27 -0.50 2.58
C ALA A 31 -2.30 0.60 2.88
N ILE A 32 -2.45 0.99 4.15
CA ILE A 32 -3.34 2.11 4.55
C ILE A 32 -2.85 3.41 3.93
N ALA A 33 -1.54 3.69 4.00
CA ALA A 33 -0.95 4.89 3.42
C ALA A 33 -1.07 4.92 1.90
N ALA A 34 -0.96 3.78 1.21
CA ALA A 34 -1.15 3.69 -0.23
C ALA A 34 -2.57 4.11 -0.65
N ILE A 35 -3.58 3.67 0.10
CA ILE A 35 -4.97 4.09 -0.12
C ILE A 35 -5.14 5.59 0.15
N GLU A 36 -4.65 6.08 1.29
CA GLU A 36 -4.73 7.49 1.67
C GLU A 36 -4.02 8.41 0.66
N ASN A 37 -2.88 7.96 0.12
CA ASN A 37 -2.14 8.67 -0.94
C ASN A 37 -2.93 8.71 -2.25
N ALA A 38 -3.59 7.61 -2.62
CA ALA A 38 -4.41 7.57 -3.83
C ALA A 38 -5.66 8.46 -3.74
N GLU A 39 -6.22 8.66 -2.53
CA GLU A 39 -7.29 9.64 -2.30
C GLU A 39 -6.79 11.10 -2.38
N ALA A 40 -5.51 11.31 -2.06
CA ALA A 40 -4.90 12.64 -2.00
C ALA A 40 -4.39 13.15 -3.36
N VAL A 41 -4.04 12.25 -4.30
CA VAL A 41 -3.52 12.62 -5.63
C VAL A 41 -4.65 12.50 -6.66
N PRO A 42 -5.06 13.58 -7.35
CA PRO A 42 -5.91 13.44 -8.53
C PRO A 42 -5.12 12.66 -9.59
N SER A 43 -5.56 11.45 -9.94
CA SER A 43 -4.90 10.64 -10.98
C SER A 43 -4.75 11.47 -12.26
N PRO A 44 -3.52 11.78 -12.72
CA PRO A 44 -3.34 11.98 -14.14
C PRO A 44 -3.68 10.64 -14.80
N ASP A 45 -4.46 10.70 -15.87
CA ASP A 45 -4.75 9.53 -16.70
C ASP A 45 -3.50 8.68 -16.93
N ALA A 46 -3.72 7.37 -16.97
CA ALA A 46 -2.74 6.34 -17.21
C ALA A 46 -1.73 6.72 -18.29
N GLU A 47 -0.48 7.01 -17.92
CA GLU A 47 0.72 6.82 -18.73
C GLU A 47 1.96 7.05 -17.84
N GLY A 48 2.68 5.97 -17.55
CA GLY A 48 4.11 5.97 -17.24
C GLY A 48 4.61 6.52 -15.88
N ALA A 49 4.82 5.64 -14.90
CA ALA A 49 5.89 5.85 -13.90
C ALA A 49 6.34 4.54 -13.21
N ARG A 50 7.36 3.94 -13.84
CA ARG A 50 8.43 3.06 -13.34
C ARG A 50 8.66 3.08 -11.80
N GLY A 51 8.61 1.89 -11.15
CA GLY A 51 9.02 1.68 -9.74
C GLY A 51 10.55 1.70 -9.53
N PRO A 52 11.11 1.05 -8.49
CA PRO A 52 10.70 0.94 -7.08
C PRO A 52 11.54 1.91 -6.20
N SER A 53 11.04 2.38 -5.06
CA SER A 53 11.83 3.23 -4.15
C SER A 53 12.14 2.53 -2.84
N ALA A 54 13.29 1.84 -2.83
CA ALA A 54 14.01 1.54 -1.61
C ALA A 54 14.84 2.77 -1.19
N THR A 55 14.78 3.11 0.10
CA THR A 55 15.79 3.82 0.90
C THR A 55 16.84 4.65 0.16
N SER A 56 16.79 5.98 0.32
CA SER A 56 17.91 6.77 0.85
C SER A 56 17.54 8.25 0.97
N SER A 57 17.92 8.83 2.10
CA SER A 57 17.80 10.25 2.41
C SER A 57 18.61 11.16 1.46
N ALA A 58 18.03 12.35 1.23
CA ALA A 58 18.65 13.65 0.94
C ALA A 58 18.98 14.08 -0.52
N ARG A 59 18.17 15.06 -0.97
CA ARG A 59 18.50 16.30 -1.74
C ARG A 59 18.84 16.10 -3.25
N VAL A 60 18.39 16.91 -4.23
CA VAL A 60 18.07 18.35 -4.34
C VAL A 60 17.06 18.63 -5.48
N ALA A 61 16.35 19.75 -5.30
CA ALA A 61 15.45 20.52 -6.16
C ALA A 61 15.76 20.68 -7.67
N GLY A 62 14.69 20.94 -8.44
CA GLY A 62 14.78 21.74 -9.66
C GLY A 62 13.67 21.51 -10.69
N ALA A 63 12.45 22.00 -10.47
CA ALA A 63 11.57 22.43 -11.56
C ALA A 63 10.51 23.39 -11.00
N ALA A 64 10.56 24.63 -11.47
CA ALA A 64 9.65 25.70 -11.14
C ALA A 64 8.47 25.74 -12.13
N VAL A 65 7.42 26.44 -11.70
CA VAL A 65 6.35 27.07 -12.50
C VAL A 65 5.13 26.20 -12.83
N GLY A 66 4.01 26.58 -12.21
CA GLY A 66 2.66 26.13 -12.50
C GLY A 66 1.67 26.68 -11.47
N VAL A 67 1.53 28.01 -11.38
CA VAL A 67 0.49 28.67 -10.59
C VAL A 67 -0.84 28.49 -11.33
N GLY A 68 -1.83 27.89 -10.67
CA GLY A 68 -3.22 27.95 -11.09
C GLY A 68 -3.95 26.61 -10.95
N ALA A 69 -5.06 26.63 -10.21
CA ALA A 69 -6.13 25.64 -10.27
C ALA A 69 -5.69 24.21 -9.90
N THR A 70 -6.03 23.72 -8.71
CA THR A 70 -7.41 23.39 -8.44
C THR A 70 -7.51 22.94 -7.00
N GLU A 71 -8.57 23.40 -6.36
CA GLU A 71 -9.25 22.76 -5.24
C GLU A 71 -9.52 21.30 -5.64
N ALA A 72 -8.51 20.42 -5.47
CA ALA A 72 -8.58 19.03 -5.86
C ALA A 72 -9.53 18.33 -4.89
N GLN A 73 -10.80 18.30 -5.30
CA GLN A 73 -11.86 17.57 -4.66
C GLN A 73 -11.36 16.13 -4.43
N ARG A 74 -11.07 15.80 -3.16
CA ARG A 74 -10.73 14.45 -2.70
C ARG A 74 -11.68 13.47 -3.39
N ARG A 75 -11.19 12.71 -4.38
CA ARG A 75 -11.98 11.66 -5.00
C ARG A 75 -12.15 10.58 -3.94
N PHE A 76 -13.38 10.34 -3.53
CA PHE A 76 -13.68 9.15 -2.74
C PHE A 76 -13.35 7.94 -3.61
N LEU A 77 -12.37 7.14 -3.18
CA LEU A 77 -12.11 5.86 -3.82
C LEU A 77 -13.30 4.95 -3.59
N ASP A 78 -13.79 4.33 -4.67
CA ASP A 78 -14.76 3.26 -4.53
C ASP A 78 -14.08 1.98 -4.00
N ALA A 79 -14.89 1.01 -3.59
CA ALA A 79 -14.38 -0.24 -3.02
C ALA A 79 -13.51 -1.04 -4.00
N ALA A 80 -13.74 -0.91 -5.32
CA ALA A 80 -12.96 -1.60 -6.33
C ALA A 80 -11.57 -0.99 -6.49
N ALA A 81 -11.47 0.34 -6.45
CA ALA A 81 -10.23 1.09 -6.48
C ALA A 81 -9.38 0.81 -5.22
N GLU A 82 -9.99 0.82 -4.03
CA GLU A 82 -9.27 0.45 -2.80
C GLU A 82 -8.72 -0.99 -2.87
N ARG A 83 -9.54 -1.93 -3.38
CA ARG A 83 -9.10 -3.32 -3.61
C ARG A 83 -7.94 -3.40 -4.60
N ALA A 84 -8.02 -2.67 -5.71
CA ALA A 84 -6.97 -2.64 -6.73
C ALA A 84 -5.63 -2.16 -6.16
N ILE A 85 -5.66 -1.16 -5.28
CA ILE A 85 -4.45 -0.67 -4.59
C ILE A 85 -3.86 -1.75 -3.69
N VAL A 86 -4.66 -2.43 -2.87
CA VAL A 86 -4.14 -3.48 -1.99
C VAL A 86 -3.61 -4.69 -2.80
N VAL A 87 -4.23 -5.00 -3.95
CA VAL A 87 -3.70 -6.00 -4.89
C VAL A 87 -2.36 -5.58 -5.48
N ALA A 88 -2.19 -4.30 -5.82
CA ALA A 88 -0.90 -3.77 -6.28
C ALA A 88 0.18 -3.87 -5.19
N GLU A 89 -0.15 -3.57 -3.93
CA GLU A 89 0.79 -3.75 -2.80
C GLU A 89 1.22 -5.22 -2.64
N VAL A 90 0.32 -6.17 -2.86
CA VAL A 90 0.67 -7.61 -2.86
C VAL A 90 1.64 -7.94 -4.00
N ALA A 91 1.41 -7.42 -5.20
CA ALA A 91 2.31 -7.65 -6.33
C ALA A 91 3.71 -7.10 -6.04
N LEU A 92 3.81 -5.89 -5.46
CA LEU A 92 5.08 -5.30 -5.04
C LEU A 92 5.80 -6.15 -3.99
N LEU A 93 5.08 -6.75 -3.04
CA LEU A 93 5.66 -7.67 -2.07
C LEU A 93 6.17 -8.97 -2.70
N HIS A 94 5.49 -9.48 -3.73
CA HIS A 94 5.99 -10.63 -4.50
C HIS A 94 7.26 -10.31 -5.27
N GLU A 95 7.32 -9.14 -5.92
CA GLU A 95 8.54 -8.66 -6.59
C GLU A 95 9.70 -8.52 -5.58
N ALA A 96 9.43 -7.93 -4.42
CA ALA A 96 10.41 -7.81 -3.34
C ALA A 96 10.90 -9.18 -2.85
N GLN A 97 9.98 -10.13 -2.62
CA GLN A 97 10.31 -11.50 -2.25
C GLN A 97 11.27 -12.14 -3.25
N GLN A 98 10.98 -12.04 -4.55
CA GLN A 98 11.82 -12.60 -5.61
C GLN A 98 13.19 -11.91 -5.66
N ALA A 99 13.23 -10.58 -5.53
CA ALA A 99 14.47 -9.83 -5.50
C ALA A 99 15.36 -10.21 -4.31
N TYR A 100 14.79 -10.36 -3.10
CA TYR A 100 15.53 -10.80 -1.93
C TYR A 100 16.02 -12.26 -2.05
N ALA A 101 15.19 -13.15 -2.60
CA ALA A 101 15.58 -14.52 -2.86
C ALA A 101 16.75 -14.61 -3.85
N ALA A 102 16.71 -13.83 -4.94
CA ALA A 102 17.79 -13.75 -5.91
C ALA A 102 19.09 -13.16 -5.32
N ALA A 103 18.96 -12.24 -4.37
CA ALA A 103 20.09 -11.66 -3.63
C ALA A 103 20.62 -12.55 -2.49
N GLY A 104 19.98 -13.68 -2.20
CA GLY A 104 20.36 -14.59 -1.11
C GLY A 104 19.92 -14.13 0.30
N ASP A 105 19.09 -13.09 0.40
CA ASP A 105 18.57 -12.58 1.67
C ASP A 105 17.27 -13.32 2.07
N ALA A 106 17.44 -14.56 2.53
CA ALA A 106 16.34 -15.42 2.94
C ALA A 106 15.44 -14.80 4.04
N PRO A 107 15.96 -14.12 5.08
CA PRO A 107 15.13 -13.45 6.07
C PRO A 107 14.22 -12.37 5.45
N ARG A 108 14.73 -11.53 4.56
CA ARG A 108 13.92 -10.50 3.89
C ARG A 108 12.89 -11.10 2.93
N ALA A 109 13.27 -12.15 2.21
CA ALA A 109 12.33 -12.89 1.36
C ALA A 109 11.18 -13.49 2.17
N GLN A 110 11.47 -14.07 3.34
CA GLN A 110 10.46 -14.64 4.24
C GLN A 110 9.53 -13.56 4.81
N SER A 111 10.07 -12.41 5.21
CA SER A 111 9.27 -11.28 5.68
C SER A 111 8.31 -10.77 4.60
N ALA A 112 8.79 -10.63 3.36
CA ALA A 112 7.95 -10.25 2.21
C ALA A 112 6.82 -11.26 1.95
N ALA A 113 7.12 -12.57 2.01
CA ALA A 113 6.11 -13.63 1.88
C ALA A 113 5.07 -13.60 3.02
N GLY A 114 5.49 -13.28 4.25
CA GLY A 114 4.59 -13.02 5.38
C GLY A 114 3.65 -11.86 5.09
N GLY A 115 4.17 -10.76 4.54
CA GLY A 115 3.39 -9.60 4.11
C GLY A 115 2.35 -9.93 3.03
N VAL A 116 2.71 -10.72 2.02
CA VAL A 116 1.77 -11.22 0.98
C VAL A 116 0.61 -11.97 1.64
N THR A 117 0.93 -12.95 2.48
CA THR A 117 -0.07 -13.79 3.15
C THR A 117 -1.02 -12.93 4.00
N LEU A 118 -0.45 -11.97 4.72
CA LEU A 118 -1.16 -10.99 5.51
C LEU A 118 -2.16 -10.20 4.66
N LEU A 119 -1.74 -9.55 3.57
CA LEU A 119 -2.65 -8.74 2.75
C LEU A 119 -3.70 -9.57 1.99
N HIS A 120 -3.36 -10.79 1.53
CA HIS A 120 -4.34 -11.70 0.95
C HIS A 120 -5.46 -12.07 1.94
N ALA A 121 -5.11 -12.35 3.20
CA ALA A 121 -6.11 -12.64 4.22
C ALA A 121 -7.04 -11.43 4.49
N VAL A 122 -6.53 -10.19 4.43
CA VAL A 122 -7.37 -8.98 4.50
C VAL A 122 -8.36 -8.93 3.34
N LEU A 123 -7.87 -9.14 2.12
CA LEU A 123 -8.70 -9.10 0.92
C LEU A 123 -9.84 -10.13 1.00
N CYS A 124 -9.54 -11.34 1.47
CA CYS A 124 -10.54 -12.38 1.68
C CYS A 124 -11.57 -12.01 2.76
N GLU A 125 -11.13 -11.46 3.90
CA GLU A 125 -12.00 -11.02 5.00
C GLU A 125 -12.95 -9.90 4.54
N SER A 126 -12.43 -8.91 3.82
CA SER A 126 -13.22 -7.78 3.32
C SER A 126 -14.26 -8.17 2.28
N ALA A 127 -13.97 -9.20 1.47
CA ALA A 127 -14.91 -9.75 0.48
C ALA A 127 -16.08 -10.48 1.15
N GLN A 128 -15.82 -11.19 2.26
CA GLN A 128 -16.84 -11.92 3.03
C GLN A 128 -17.75 -10.99 3.83
N SER A 129 -17.31 -9.76 4.08
CA SER A 129 -18.04 -8.78 4.89
C SER A 129 -18.90 -7.81 4.05
N SER A 130 -19.00 -8.00 2.72
CA SER A 130 -19.99 -7.30 1.88
C SER A 130 -21.35 -8.01 1.95
N PRO A 131 -22.45 -7.31 2.31
CA PRO A 131 -23.80 -7.87 2.33
C PRO A 131 -24.37 -8.13 0.92
#